data_AF-A0A7W5DVZ9-F1
#
_entry.id   AF-A0A7W5DVZ9-F1
#
_cell.length_a   1.000
_cell.length_b   1.000
_cell.length_c   1.000
_cell.angle_alpha   90.00
_cell.angle_beta   90.00
_cell.angle_gamma   90.00
#
_symmetry.space_group_name_H-M   'P 1'
#
loop_
_entity.id
_entity.type
_entity.pdbx_description
1 polymer ?
#
loop_
_entity_poly.entity_id
_entity_poly.type
_entity_poly.pdbx_seq_one_letter_code
_entity_poly.pdbx_strand_id
1 'polypeptide(L)'
;MTLGELIGLLEEYRDEHGEDCEVRLMTQQNWPFENRIAGVTSGAEMNEAEHDDPHEFADEQDVAVDAMVYIVEGGQICYGSKRAWETCRDC
;
A
#
# COMPACT_ATOMS: atom_id res chain seq x y z
N MET A 1 -9.11 0.03 -8.73
CA MET A 1 -9.34 -0.04 -7.28
C MET A 1 -9.18 1.34 -6.66
N THR A 2 -10.29 1.91 -6.23
CA THR A 2 -10.37 3.11 -5.40
C THR A 2 -10.22 2.74 -3.92
N LEU A 3 -10.02 3.73 -3.05
CA LEU A 3 -9.97 3.50 -1.61
C LEU A 3 -11.24 2.81 -1.08
N GLY A 4 -12.42 3.23 -1.56
CA GLY A 4 -13.70 2.64 -1.13
C GLY A 4 -13.87 1.19 -1.56
N GLU A 5 -13.44 0.84 -2.78
CA GLU A 5 -13.45 -0.55 -3.26
C GLU A 5 -12.51 -1.45 -2.45
N LEU A 6 -11.30 -0.96 -2.15
CA LEU A 6 -10.35 -1.67 -1.31
C LEU A 6 -10.90 -1.89 0.11
N ILE A 7 -11.50 -0.85 0.71
CA ILE A 7 -12.13 -0.97 2.03
C ILE A 7 -13.20 -2.06 1.99
N GLY A 8 -14.11 -2.04 1.01
CA GLY A 8 -15.16 -3.07 0.89
C GLY A 8 -14.60 -4.49 0.83
N LEU A 9 -13.57 -4.73 0.02
CA LEU A 9 -12.91 -6.05 -0.06
C LEU A 9 -12.25 -6.45 1.27
N LEU A 10 -11.58 -5.53 1.96
CA LEU A 10 -10.97 -5.81 3.26
C LEU A 10 -12.03 -6.07 4.34
N GLU A 11 -13.19 -5.44 4.28
CA GLU A 11 -14.31 -5.72 5.18
C GLU A 11 -14.90 -7.12 4.96
N GLU A 12 -15.03 -7.58 3.72
CA GLU A 12 -15.40 -8.97 3.43
C GLU A 12 -14.39 -9.96 4.04
N TYR A 13 -13.08 -9.70 3.87
CA TYR A 13 -12.05 -10.55 4.48
C TYR A 13 -12.05 -10.48 6.00
N ARG A 14 -12.33 -9.32 6.61
CA ARG A 14 -12.54 -9.18 8.06
C ARG A 14 -13.69 -10.07 8.53
N ASP A 15 -14.80 -10.11 7.80
CA ASP A 15 -15.95 -10.95 8.14
C ASP A 15 -15.64 -12.45 7.97
N GLU A 16 -14.81 -12.82 6.98
CA GLU A 16 -14.38 -14.20 6.71
C GLU A 16 -13.28 -14.73 7.66
N HIS A 17 -12.36 -13.87 8.12
CA HIS A 17 -11.12 -14.27 8.81
C HIS A 17 -10.91 -13.65 10.19
N GLY A 18 -11.73 -12.67 10.58
CA GLY A 18 -11.61 -11.92 11.83
C GLY A 18 -10.73 -10.67 11.72
N GLU A 19 -10.84 -9.77 12.70
CA GLU A 19 -10.15 -8.46 12.71
C GLU A 19 -8.64 -8.55 12.96
N ASP A 20 -8.18 -9.61 13.64
CA ASP A 20 -6.77 -9.78 14.02
C ASP A 20 -5.91 -10.44 12.92
N CYS A 21 -6.47 -10.68 11.72
CA CYS A 21 -5.70 -11.27 10.63
C CYS A 21 -4.65 -10.30 10.09
N GLU A 22 -3.41 -10.79 9.87
CA GLU A 22 -2.32 -9.95 9.36
C GLU A 22 -2.51 -9.65 7.87
N VAL A 23 -2.41 -8.37 7.49
CA VAL A 23 -2.41 -7.92 6.09
C VAL A 23 -0.97 -7.73 5.61
N ARG A 24 -0.64 -8.31 4.45
CA ARG A 24 0.69 -8.23 3.82
C ARG A 24 0.60 -7.73 2.38
N LEU A 25 1.63 -7.03 1.94
CA LEU A 25 1.78 -6.61 0.55
C LEU A 25 2.47 -7.71 -0.25
N MET A 26 1.75 -8.29 -1.21
CA MET A 26 2.32 -9.25 -2.16
C MET A 26 2.83 -8.51 -3.40
N THR A 27 4.12 -8.57 -3.70
CA THR A 27 4.72 -7.92 -4.89
C THR A 27 5.30 -8.95 -5.85
N GLN A 28 5.31 -8.62 -7.16
CA GLN A 28 5.94 -9.44 -8.19
C GLN A 28 6.61 -8.55 -9.24
N GLN A 29 7.83 -8.12 -8.94
CA GLN A 29 8.70 -7.52 -9.96
C GLN A 29 9.42 -8.60 -10.77
N ASN A 30 10.04 -9.56 -10.10
CA ASN A 30 10.71 -10.72 -10.72
C ASN A 30 10.30 -12.05 -10.08
N TRP A 31 10.06 -12.04 -8.76
CA TRP A 31 9.60 -13.16 -7.96
C TRP A 31 8.48 -12.69 -7.01
N PRO A 32 7.56 -13.58 -6.61
CA PRO A 32 6.59 -13.26 -5.57
C PRO A 32 7.27 -13.02 -4.23
N PHE A 33 6.98 -11.90 -3.59
CA PHE A 33 7.44 -11.58 -2.25
C PHE A 33 6.29 -11.20 -1.33
N GLU A 34 6.32 -11.71 -0.11
CA GLU A 34 5.48 -11.25 0.99
C GLU A 34 6.21 -10.18 1.78
N ASN A 35 5.67 -8.97 1.80
CA ASN A 35 6.23 -7.83 2.50
C ASN A 35 5.27 -7.36 3.59
N ARG A 36 5.85 -6.87 4.69
CA ARG A 36 5.05 -6.15 5.70
C ARG A 36 4.50 -4.87 5.08
N ILE A 37 3.43 -4.35 5.67
CA ILE A 37 2.98 -2.98 5.42
C ILE A 37 3.57 -2.11 6.54
N ALA A 38 4.37 -1.11 6.17
CA ALA A 38 4.89 -0.13 7.12
C ALA A 38 3.81 0.86 7.55
N GLY A 39 2.92 1.21 6.63
CA GLY A 39 1.80 2.11 6.88
C GLY A 39 1.09 2.50 5.59
N VAL A 40 0.26 3.53 5.69
CA VAL A 40 -0.40 4.19 4.55
C VAL A 40 -0.09 5.67 4.60
N THR A 41 -0.01 6.31 3.43
CA THR A 41 0.17 7.75 3.30
C THR A 41 -0.59 8.27 2.09
N SER A 42 -0.84 9.57 2.02
CA SER A 42 -1.47 10.25 0.91
C SER A 42 -0.51 11.21 0.21
N GLY A 43 -0.85 11.62 -1.01
CA GLY A 43 -0.09 12.66 -1.69
C GLY A 43 -0.05 13.96 -0.91
N ALA A 44 -1.17 14.36 -0.30
CA ALA A 44 -1.24 15.53 0.57
C ALA A 44 -0.25 15.45 1.74
N GLU A 45 -0.21 14.32 2.46
CA GLU A 45 0.71 14.16 3.61
C GLU A 45 2.19 14.18 3.18
N MET A 46 2.52 13.60 2.02
CA MET A 46 3.89 13.64 1.50
C MET A 46 4.32 15.05 1.09
N ASN A 47 3.45 15.79 0.40
CA ASN A 47 3.72 17.16 -0.04
C ASN A 47 3.70 18.16 1.14
N GLU A 48 2.93 17.89 2.21
CA GLU A 48 2.94 18.70 3.44
C GLU A 48 4.20 18.49 4.27
N ALA A 49 4.77 17.27 4.30
CA ALA A 49 6.00 16.96 5.05
C ALA A 49 7.21 17.77 4.57
N GLU A 50 7.17 18.27 3.35
CA GLU A 50 8.19 19.12 2.73
C GLU A 50 8.30 20.51 3.39
N HIS A 51 7.19 21.08 3.87
CA HIS A 51 7.16 22.44 4.41
C HIS A 51 7.93 22.61 5.73
N ASP A 52 8.33 21.52 6.39
CA ASP A 52 9.08 21.53 7.65
C ASP A 52 10.62 21.51 7.46
N ASP A 53 11.16 21.23 6.26
CA ASP A 53 12.61 21.28 5.97
C ASP A 53 12.89 21.75 4.50
N PRO A 54 13.09 23.06 4.28
CA PRO A 54 13.25 23.63 2.94
C PRO A 54 14.63 23.31 2.35
N HIS A 55 14.77 22.13 1.76
CA HIS A 55 15.92 21.75 0.93
C HIS A 55 15.79 22.29 -0.50
N GLU A 56 16.92 22.41 -1.21
CA GLU A 56 17.01 23.02 -2.56
C GLU A 56 16.38 22.16 -3.69
N PHE A 57 15.84 20.98 -3.36
CA PHE A 57 15.22 20.00 -4.29
C PHE A 57 13.86 19.50 -3.78
N ALA A 58 13.21 20.30 -2.94
CA ALA A 58 12.02 19.90 -2.23
C ALA A 58 10.86 19.64 -3.21
N ASP A 59 10.68 20.54 -4.16
CA ASP A 59 9.70 20.53 -5.25
C ASP A 59 9.88 19.41 -6.30
N GLU A 60 11.02 18.70 -6.30
CA GLU A 60 11.24 17.52 -7.16
C GLU A 60 10.69 16.22 -6.53
N GLN A 61 10.31 16.23 -5.25
CA GLN A 61 9.81 15.06 -4.52
C GLN A 61 8.28 15.04 -4.37
N ASP A 62 7.61 16.16 -4.64
CA ASP A 62 6.17 16.30 -4.64
C ASP A 62 5.49 15.28 -5.57
N VAL A 63 4.43 14.65 -5.09
CA VAL A 63 3.58 13.80 -5.93
C VAL A 63 2.48 14.63 -6.58
N ALA A 64 2.15 14.29 -7.84
CA ALA A 64 1.25 15.08 -8.66
C ALA A 64 -0.23 15.09 -8.21
N VAL A 65 -0.65 14.16 -7.34
CA VAL A 65 -2.06 13.99 -6.96
C VAL A 65 -2.19 13.80 -5.45
N ASP A 66 -2.63 14.86 -4.77
CA ASP A 66 -2.82 14.90 -3.31
C ASP A 66 -3.75 13.79 -2.79
N ALA A 67 -4.84 13.52 -3.52
CA ALA A 67 -5.86 12.56 -3.13
C ALA A 67 -5.46 11.09 -3.36
N MET A 68 -4.28 10.82 -3.91
CA MET A 68 -3.79 9.46 -4.09
C MET A 68 -3.37 8.87 -2.74
N VAL A 69 -3.74 7.61 -2.47
CA VAL A 69 -3.33 6.88 -1.26
C VAL A 69 -2.38 5.76 -1.63
N TYR A 70 -1.31 5.65 -0.87
CA TYR A 70 -0.23 4.69 -1.05
C TYR A 70 -0.13 3.76 0.16
N ILE A 71 0.04 2.46 -0.10
CA ILE A 71 0.44 1.48 0.91
C ILE A 71 1.97 1.42 0.87
N VAL A 72 2.61 1.77 1.99
CA VAL A 72 4.06 1.83 2.09
C VAL A 72 4.59 0.44 2.42
N GLU A 73 5.44 -0.08 1.53
CA GLU A 73 6.12 -1.36 1.73
C GLU A 73 7.05 -1.32 2.95
N GLY A 74 6.99 -2.36 3.78
CA GLY A 74 7.93 -2.61 4.86
C GLY A 74 9.00 -3.64 4.47
N GLY A 75 9.50 -4.40 5.44
CA GLY A 75 10.50 -5.44 5.18
C GLY A 75 9.92 -6.67 4.48
N GLN A 76 10.67 -7.21 3.51
CA GLN A 76 10.43 -8.53 2.93
C GLN A 76 10.53 -9.63 4.01
N ILE A 77 9.56 -10.53 4.03
CA ILE A 77 9.49 -11.65 4.96
C ILE A 77 10.02 -12.93 4.28
N CYS A 78 9.45 -13.28 3.13
CA CYS A 78 9.77 -14.51 2.41
C CYS A 78 9.33 -14.45 0.93
N TYR A 79 9.57 -15.54 0.21
CA TYR A 79 8.98 -15.76 -1.11
C TYR A 79 7.49 -16.09 -0.98
N GLY A 80 6.66 -15.40 -1.76
CA GLY A 80 5.23 -15.63 -1.83
C GLY A 80 4.83 -16.70 -2.84
N SER A 81 3.53 -16.86 -3.03
CA SER A 81 2.93 -17.78 -4.01
C SER A 81 2.47 -17.05 -5.27
N LYS A 82 2.84 -17.57 -6.46
CA LYS A 82 2.33 -17.06 -7.76
C LYS A 82 0.80 -17.14 -7.90
N ARG A 83 0.14 -17.94 -7.07
CA ARG A 83 -1.33 -18.04 -7.07
C ARG A 83 -2.02 -16.74 -6.66
N ALA A 84 -1.33 -15.83 -5.96
CA ALA A 84 -1.92 -14.57 -5.52
C ALA A 84 -2.52 -13.76 -6.69
N TRP A 85 -1.87 -13.75 -7.86
CA TRP A 85 -2.37 -13.08 -9.07
C TRP A 85 -3.47 -13.85 -9.81
N GLU A 86 -3.66 -15.14 -9.50
CA GLU A 86 -4.72 -15.97 -10.07
C GLU A 86 -6.01 -15.89 -9.25
N THR A 87 -5.90 -15.56 -7.95
CA THR A 87 -7.01 -15.62 -6.99
C THR A 87 -7.33 -14.28 -6.33
N CYS A 88 -6.60 -13.20 -6.64
CA CYS A 88 -6.94 -11.89 -6.10
C CYS A 88 -8.33 -11.46 -6.61
N ARG A 89 -9.16 -10.91 -5.72
CA ARG A 89 -10.46 -10.34 -6.09
C ARG A 89 -10.22 -8.95 -6.70
N ASP A 90 -10.63 -8.77 -7.95
CA ASP A 90 -10.65 -7.50 -8.63
C ASP A 90 -11.92 -6.69 -8.28
N CYS A 91 -11.86 -5.39 -8.55
CA CYS A 91 -12.97 -4.45 -8.45
C CYS A 91 -13.60 -4.22 -9.82
#